data_AF-F7YUU9-F1
#
_entry.id   AF-F7YUU9-F1
#
_cell.length_a   1.000
_cell.length_b   1.000
_cell.length_c   1.000
_cell.angle_alpha   90.00
_cell.angle_beta   90.00
_cell.angle_gamma   90.00
#
_symmetry.space_group_name_H-M   'P 1'
#
loop_
_entity.id
_entity.type
_entity.pdbx_description
1 polymer ?
#
loop_
_entity_poly.entity_id
_entity_poly.type
_entity_poly.pdbx_seq_one_letter_code
_entity_poly.pdbx_strand_id
1 'polypeptide(L)'
;MRKLFFIVLVCAISTLFAYRFETNLFTFKSLTYKITTPEETFYAGVEIKGSKDNYEVMYWTKFTAKGEQISLAEIMIPHWWTFMATSFAYAGILEMANLESPVPLSYGNMKVVAEGEEKVGQYKGKKYTFYVNDIPQISWVIKKDIPLALKTVLVNDKIVIELEDFQFR
;
A
#
# COMPACT_ATOMS: atom_id res chain seq x y z
N MET A 1 -10.81 17.78 12.84
CA MET A 1 -11.12 16.59 13.67
C MET A 1 -11.64 15.41 12.86
N ARG A 2 -12.67 15.55 12.02
CA ARG A 2 -13.28 14.43 11.26
C ARG A 2 -12.32 13.71 10.28
N LYS A 3 -11.42 14.44 9.59
CA LYS A 3 -10.40 13.87 8.69
C LYS A 3 -9.30 13.11 9.44
N LEU A 4 -8.78 13.70 10.53
CA LEU A 4 -7.78 13.07 11.38
C LEU A 4 -8.33 11.79 12.02
N PHE A 5 -9.59 11.81 12.44
CA PHE A 5 -10.30 10.64 12.96
C PHE A 5 -10.41 9.51 11.93
N PHE A 6 -10.70 9.83 10.67
CA PHE A 6 -10.74 8.81 9.59
C PHE A 6 -9.36 8.23 9.30
N ILE A 7 -8.31 9.04 9.27
CA ILE A 7 -6.92 8.56 9.10
C ILE A 7 -6.53 7.66 10.27
N VAL A 8 -6.80 8.09 11.50
CA VAL A 8 -6.54 7.30 12.73
C VAL A 8 -7.37 6.02 12.76
N LEU A 9 -8.63 6.06 12.30
CA LEU A 9 -9.50 4.88 12.22
C LEU A 9 -9.02 3.89 11.16
N VAL A 10 -8.60 4.37 9.98
CA VAL A 10 -7.99 3.54 8.94
C VAL A 10 -6.69 2.93 9.44
N CYS A 11 -5.84 3.70 10.15
CA CYS A 11 -4.63 3.21 10.80
C CYS A 11 -4.94 2.17 11.89
N ALA A 12 -5.95 2.40 12.74
CA ALA A 12 -6.33 1.50 13.82
C ALA A 12 -6.95 0.19 13.31
N ILE A 13 -7.75 0.28 12.24
CA ILE A 13 -8.27 -0.90 11.52
C ILE A 13 -7.08 -1.67 10.94
N SER A 14 -6.16 -1.00 10.23
CA SER A 14 -5.00 -1.68 9.63
C SER A 14 -4.05 -2.30 10.68
N THR A 15 -3.86 -1.71 11.87
CA THR A 15 -3.07 -2.32 12.95
C THR A 15 -3.77 -3.50 13.62
N LEU A 16 -5.10 -3.47 13.80
CA LEU A 16 -5.87 -4.59 14.34
C LEU A 16 -5.83 -5.83 13.43
N PHE A 17 -5.68 -5.62 12.11
CA PHE A 17 -5.54 -6.71 11.13
C PHE A 17 -4.09 -7.11 10.84
N ALA A 18 -3.11 -6.27 11.17
CA ALA A 18 -1.68 -6.59 11.11
C ALA A 18 -1.25 -7.67 12.11
N TYR A 19 -2.05 -7.96 13.16
CA TYR A 19 -1.76 -9.02 14.12
C TYR A 19 -2.09 -10.43 13.60
N ARG A 20 -2.99 -10.57 12.62
CA ARG A 20 -3.44 -11.88 12.11
C ARG A 20 -2.66 -12.40 10.92
N PHE A 21 -1.86 -11.56 10.30
CA PHE A 21 -0.95 -12.01 9.25
C PHE A 21 0.40 -11.41 9.60
N GLU A 22 1.45 -12.20 9.49
CA GLU A 22 2.80 -11.71 9.35
C GLU A 22 3.12 -11.92 7.88
N THR A 23 3.06 -10.88 7.05
CA THR A 23 3.58 -10.97 5.70
C THR A 23 5.06 -10.99 5.94
N ASN A 24 5.63 -12.19 5.90
CA ASN A 24 7.02 -12.35 6.17
C ASN A 24 7.80 -11.64 5.05
N LEU A 25 8.21 -10.39 5.29
CA LEU A 25 8.96 -9.60 4.33
C LEU A 25 10.29 -10.30 3.97
N PHE A 26 10.79 -11.21 4.81
CA PHE A 26 11.92 -12.10 4.49
C PHE A 26 11.63 -13.09 3.35
N THR A 27 10.41 -13.16 2.81
CA THR A 27 10.13 -13.86 1.54
C THR A 27 10.70 -13.10 0.35
N PHE A 28 10.94 -11.80 0.50
CA PHE A 28 11.45 -10.93 -0.54
C PHE A 28 12.92 -10.60 -0.32
N LYS A 29 13.64 -10.47 -1.43
CA LYS A 29 14.99 -9.91 -1.51
C LYS A 29 14.92 -8.40 -1.66
N SER A 30 13.98 -7.91 -2.48
CA SER A 30 13.74 -6.49 -2.67
C SER A 30 12.29 -6.21 -3.03
N LEU A 31 11.81 -5.02 -2.66
CA LEU A 31 10.52 -4.45 -3.02
C LEU A 31 10.72 -2.98 -3.38
N THR A 32 10.14 -2.53 -4.49
CA THR A 32 10.19 -1.13 -4.92
C THR A 32 8.79 -0.64 -5.27
N TYR A 33 8.39 0.46 -4.64
CA TYR A 33 7.16 1.17 -4.90
C TYR A 33 7.45 2.55 -5.50
N LYS A 34 6.64 2.93 -6.47
CA LYS A 34 6.50 4.30 -6.94
C LYS A 34 5.32 4.95 -6.22
N ILE A 35 5.57 6.07 -5.57
CA ILE A 35 4.57 6.81 -4.79
C ILE A 35 4.37 8.16 -5.48
N THR A 36 3.14 8.44 -5.87
CA THR A 36 2.72 9.68 -6.53
C THR A 36 1.73 10.41 -5.64
N THR A 37 2.06 11.63 -5.25
CA THR A 37 1.21 12.55 -4.49
C THR A 37 0.78 13.70 -5.42
N PRO A 38 -0.11 14.62 -4.98
CA PRO A 38 -0.40 15.84 -5.75
C PRO A 38 0.82 16.71 -6.04
N GLU A 39 1.87 16.62 -5.23
CA GLU A 39 3.00 17.56 -5.24
C GLU A 39 4.24 16.97 -5.93
N GLU A 40 4.39 15.64 -5.87
CA GLU A 40 5.60 14.98 -6.34
C GLU A 40 5.44 13.48 -6.58
N THR A 41 6.50 12.89 -7.12
CA THR A 41 6.66 11.45 -7.27
C THR A 41 8.02 11.06 -6.71
N PHE A 42 8.04 10.01 -5.90
CA PHE A 42 9.25 9.44 -5.34
C PHE A 42 9.14 7.93 -5.29
N TYR A 43 10.27 7.30 -5.01
CA TYR A 43 10.43 5.86 -4.98
C TYR A 43 10.78 5.44 -3.58
N ALA A 44 10.25 4.32 -3.14
CA ALA A 44 10.59 3.76 -1.86
C ALA A 44 10.70 2.26 -1.93
N GLY A 45 11.53 1.69 -1.09
CA GLY A 45 11.72 0.26 -1.12
C GLY A 45 12.34 -0.32 0.13
N VAL A 46 12.35 -1.64 0.13
CA VAL A 46 13.01 -2.47 1.13
C VAL A 46 13.95 -3.38 0.37
N GLU A 47 15.20 -3.45 0.82
CA GLU A 47 16.14 -4.50 0.42
C GLU A 47 16.49 -5.31 1.66
N ILE A 48 16.51 -6.63 1.51
CA ILE A 48 16.89 -7.54 2.57
C ILE A 48 18.08 -8.34 2.06
N LYS A 49 19.21 -8.26 2.76
CA LYS A 49 20.45 -8.98 2.47
C LYS A 49 20.83 -9.88 3.64
N GLY A 50 21.68 -10.88 3.40
CA GLY A 50 22.10 -11.85 4.42
C GLY A 50 21.33 -13.18 4.39
N SER A 51 21.74 -14.09 5.29
CA SER A 51 21.28 -15.49 5.35
C SER A 51 21.11 -15.97 6.79
N LYS A 52 19.97 -16.64 7.05
CA LYS A 52 19.54 -17.47 8.19
C LYS A 52 19.78 -16.95 9.62
N ASP A 53 20.97 -16.47 9.93
CA ASP A 53 21.38 -16.07 11.29
C ASP A 53 21.53 -14.55 11.43
N ASN A 54 21.80 -13.83 10.33
CA ASN A 54 21.87 -12.37 10.32
C ASN A 54 21.31 -11.81 9.01
N TYR A 55 20.32 -10.94 9.14
CA TYR A 55 19.74 -10.21 8.02
C TYR A 55 20.02 -8.72 8.19
N GLU A 56 20.45 -8.09 7.10
CA GLU A 56 20.48 -6.64 6.97
C GLU A 56 19.22 -6.21 6.22
N VAL A 57 18.43 -5.33 6.84
CA VAL A 57 17.22 -4.76 6.24
C VAL A 57 17.49 -3.29 5.97
N MET A 58 17.51 -2.91 4.70
CA MET A 58 17.63 -1.52 4.26
C MET A 58 16.26 -1.00 3.83
N TYR A 59 15.77 0.01 4.53
CA TYR A 59 14.66 0.84 4.09
C TYR A 59 15.22 2.07 3.40
N TRP A 60 14.72 2.38 2.22
CA TRP A 60 15.22 3.51 1.46
C TRP A 60 14.10 4.28 0.77
N THR A 61 14.38 5.55 0.51
CA THR A 61 13.53 6.43 -0.27
C THR A 61 14.40 7.25 -1.22
N LYS A 62 13.94 7.44 -2.45
CA LYS A 62 14.61 8.19 -3.50
C LYS A 62 13.63 9.22 -4.07
N PHE A 63 13.98 10.48 -3.92
CA PHE A 63 13.20 11.62 -4.40
C PHE A 63 14.13 12.62 -5.09
N THR A 64 13.55 13.56 -5.83
CA THR A 64 14.29 14.65 -6.48
C THR A 64 14.17 15.91 -5.64
N ALA A 65 15.29 16.40 -5.10
CA ALA A 65 15.31 17.66 -4.37
C ALA A 65 15.03 18.86 -5.29
N LYS A 66 14.19 19.80 -4.83
CA LYS A 66 13.88 21.04 -5.56
C LYS A 66 14.66 22.21 -4.96
N GLY A 67 15.97 22.26 -5.23
CA GLY A 67 16.84 23.37 -4.81
C GLY A 67 18.21 22.92 -4.32
N GLU A 68 18.97 23.87 -3.77
CA GLU A 68 20.33 23.64 -3.24
C GLU A 68 20.34 23.15 -1.77
N GLN A 69 19.20 23.20 -1.09
CA GLN A 69 19.02 22.73 0.27
C GLN A 69 17.87 21.73 0.34
N ILE A 70 18.02 20.71 1.18
CA ILE A 70 16.99 19.72 1.48
C ILE A 70 16.57 19.93 2.92
N SER A 71 15.31 20.27 3.14
CA SER A 71 14.74 20.37 4.47
C SER A 71 14.49 18.98 5.06
N LEU A 72 14.45 18.90 6.40
CA LEU A 72 14.09 17.65 7.08
C LEU A 72 12.69 17.16 6.69
N ALA A 73 11.75 18.06 6.43
CA ALA A 73 10.40 17.72 6.00
C ALA A 73 10.38 17.00 4.65
N GLU A 74 11.20 17.46 3.69
CA GLU A 74 11.36 16.82 2.38
C GLU A 74 11.94 15.41 2.46
N ILE A 75 12.70 15.09 3.51
CA ILE A 75 13.21 13.73 3.77
C ILE A 75 12.13 12.87 4.46
N MET A 76 11.42 13.44 5.43
CA MET A 76 10.51 12.69 6.31
C MET A 76 9.20 12.29 5.63
N ILE A 77 8.65 13.13 4.75
CA ILE A 77 7.38 12.83 4.06
C ILE A 77 7.50 11.56 3.20
N PRO A 78 8.52 11.44 2.32
CA PRO A 78 8.71 10.21 1.55
C PRO A 78 8.94 8.97 2.42
N HIS A 79 9.66 9.11 3.54
CA HIS A 79 9.89 8.02 4.48
C HIS A 79 8.58 7.54 5.14
N TRP A 80 7.71 8.45 5.56
CA TRP A 80 6.39 8.12 6.09
C TRP A 80 5.55 7.33 5.09
N TRP A 81 5.54 7.75 3.82
CA TRP A 81 4.82 7.04 2.77
C TRP A 81 5.42 5.67 2.45
N THR A 82 6.73 5.48 2.65
CA THR A 82 7.38 4.16 2.56
C THR A 82 6.83 3.19 3.59
N PHE A 83 6.69 3.65 4.84
CA PHE A 83 6.08 2.88 5.92
C PHE A 83 4.62 2.55 5.60
N MET A 84 3.85 3.52 5.09
CA MET A 84 2.46 3.28 4.70
C MET A 84 2.34 2.31 3.52
N ALA A 85 3.17 2.44 2.47
CA ALA A 85 3.15 1.56 1.30
C ALA A 85 3.41 0.09 1.67
N THR A 86 4.39 -0.15 2.54
CA THR A 86 4.71 -1.49 3.05
C THR A 86 3.64 -2.03 4.00
N SER A 87 2.96 -1.14 4.74
CA SER A 87 1.81 -1.49 5.61
C SER A 87 0.50 -1.69 4.85
N PHE A 88 0.33 -1.09 3.67
CA PHE A 88 -0.84 -1.26 2.79
C PHE A 88 -0.66 -2.36 1.76
N ALA A 89 0.55 -2.92 1.62
CA ALA A 89 0.81 -4.15 0.89
C ALA A 89 0.11 -5.38 1.49
N TYR A 90 -0.81 -5.17 2.44
CA TYR A 90 -1.29 -6.16 3.37
C TYR A 90 -2.57 -6.88 2.91
N ALA A 91 -2.52 -8.20 3.08
CA ALA A 91 -3.53 -9.17 2.70
C ALA A 91 -4.82 -9.16 3.57
N GLY A 92 -4.88 -8.36 4.64
CA GLY A 92 -6.07 -8.32 5.51
C GLY A 92 -7.37 -7.95 4.77
N ILE A 93 -7.30 -7.19 3.68
CA ILE A 93 -8.47 -6.86 2.84
C ILE A 93 -8.80 -7.97 1.84
N LEU A 94 -7.79 -8.73 1.38
CA LEU A 94 -7.97 -9.89 0.49
C LEU A 94 -8.82 -10.98 1.14
N GLU A 95 -8.83 -11.07 2.48
CA GLU A 95 -9.69 -12.00 3.19
C GLU A 95 -11.08 -11.42 3.51
N MET A 96 -11.20 -10.11 3.76
CA MET A 96 -12.52 -9.47 4.00
C MET A 96 -13.38 -9.46 2.73
N ALA A 97 -12.76 -9.17 1.60
CA ALA A 97 -13.38 -9.35 0.31
C ALA A 97 -13.18 -10.81 -0.08
N ASN A 98 -14.00 -11.73 0.43
CA ASN A 98 -14.04 -13.11 -0.06
C ASN A 98 -13.98 -13.09 -1.61
N LEU A 99 -12.82 -13.34 -2.21
CA LEU A 99 -12.49 -12.89 -3.59
C LEU A 99 -13.32 -13.63 -4.65
N GLU A 100 -13.95 -14.73 -4.24
CA GLU A 100 -14.82 -15.62 -5.00
C GLU A 100 -16.32 -15.30 -4.79
N SER A 101 -16.68 -14.60 -3.71
CA SER A 101 -18.02 -14.10 -3.45
C SER A 101 -17.90 -12.96 -2.45
N PRO A 102 -17.60 -11.72 -2.90
CA PRO A 102 -17.52 -10.58 -2.01
C PRO A 102 -18.93 -10.43 -1.45
N VAL A 103 -19.15 -10.95 -0.24
CA VAL A 103 -20.33 -10.57 0.54
C VAL A 103 -20.18 -9.07 0.61
N PRO A 104 -21.10 -8.27 0.05
CA PRO A 104 -21.05 -6.85 0.29
C PRO A 104 -21.04 -6.71 1.81
N LEU A 105 -19.91 -6.29 2.36
CA LEU A 105 -19.83 -5.80 3.73
C LEU A 105 -20.59 -4.48 3.75
N SER A 106 -21.90 -4.56 3.50
CA SER A 106 -22.86 -3.47 3.61
C SER A 106 -23.17 -3.32 5.09
N TYR A 107 -22.18 -2.86 5.84
CA TYR A 107 -22.38 -2.48 7.23
C TYR A 107 -22.68 -0.98 7.25
N GLY A 108 -23.97 -0.66 7.25
CA GLY A 108 -24.44 0.70 7.03
C GLY A 108 -24.08 1.21 5.63
N ASN A 109 -23.38 2.34 5.56
CA ASN A 109 -23.11 3.04 4.30
C ASN A 109 -21.76 2.68 3.66
N MET A 110 -21.13 1.58 4.08
CA MET A 110 -19.82 1.15 3.56
C MET A 110 -19.99 -0.03 2.61
N LYS A 111 -19.17 -0.12 1.55
CA LYS A 111 -19.11 -1.31 0.68
C LYS A 111 -17.75 -1.46 0.00
N VAL A 112 -17.39 -2.68 -0.38
CA VAL A 112 -16.25 -2.97 -1.27
C VAL A 112 -16.81 -3.54 -2.57
N VAL A 113 -16.37 -3.00 -3.71
CA VAL A 113 -16.82 -3.41 -5.05
C VAL A 113 -15.62 -3.91 -5.85
N ALA A 114 -15.81 -5.02 -6.56
CA ALA A 114 -14.84 -5.50 -7.55
C ALA A 114 -15.11 -4.80 -8.89
N GLU A 115 -14.15 -4.01 -9.37
CA GLU A 115 -14.29 -3.13 -10.55
C GLU A 115 -13.77 -3.78 -11.84
N GLY A 116 -13.31 -5.03 -11.77
CA GLY A 116 -12.70 -5.75 -12.90
C GLY A 116 -11.17 -5.84 -12.78
N GLU A 117 -10.48 -5.93 -13.91
CA GLU A 117 -9.01 -6.08 -13.95
C GLU A 117 -8.32 -4.76 -14.30
N GLU A 118 -7.17 -4.49 -13.67
CA GLU A 118 -6.32 -3.33 -13.95
C GLU A 118 -4.87 -3.79 -14.18
N LYS A 119 -4.20 -3.18 -15.17
CA LYS A 119 -2.77 -3.38 -15.45
C LYS A 119 -1.96 -2.37 -14.63
N VAL A 120 -0.95 -2.84 -13.93
CA VAL A 120 -0.02 -2.01 -13.13
C VAL A 120 1.41 -2.41 -13.49
N GLY A 121 2.12 -1.53 -14.19
CA GLY A 121 3.44 -1.86 -14.76
C GLY A 121 3.35 -3.08 -15.68
N GLN A 122 4.11 -4.13 -15.36
CA GLN A 122 4.07 -5.42 -16.06
C GLN A 122 3.03 -6.40 -15.53
N TYR A 123 2.38 -6.08 -14.40
CA TYR A 123 1.45 -6.97 -13.72
C TYR A 123 0.00 -6.67 -14.12
N LYS A 124 -0.86 -7.67 -13.97
CA LYS A 124 -2.32 -7.55 -14.11
C LYS A 124 -2.99 -8.17 -12.90
N GLY A 125 -3.86 -7.41 -12.24
CA GLY A 125 -4.60 -7.84 -11.06
C GLY A 125 -6.06 -7.41 -11.10
N LYS A 126 -6.83 -7.84 -10.11
CA LYS A 126 -8.23 -7.47 -9.94
C LYS A 126 -8.32 -6.23 -9.05
N LYS A 127 -9.11 -5.24 -9.49
CA LYS A 127 -9.34 -3.98 -8.80
C LYS A 127 -10.49 -4.10 -7.83
N TYR A 128 -10.28 -3.60 -6.62
CA TYR A 128 -11.29 -3.48 -5.58
C TYR A 128 -11.34 -2.04 -5.09
N THR A 129 -12.54 -1.50 -4.89
CA THR A 129 -12.71 -0.14 -4.37
C THR A 129 -13.60 -0.16 -3.14
N PHE A 130 -13.13 0.47 -2.07
CA PHE A 130 -13.89 0.72 -0.86
C PHE A 130 -14.63 2.06 -0.95
N TYR A 131 -15.93 2.02 -0.69
CA TYR A 131 -16.84 3.15 -0.73
C TYR A 131 -17.44 3.42 0.65
N VAL A 132 -17.72 4.70 0.90
CA VAL A 132 -18.51 5.17 2.05
C VAL A 132 -19.54 6.16 1.53
N ASN A 133 -20.83 5.92 1.77
CA ASN A 133 -21.95 6.67 1.17
C ASN A 133 -21.85 6.76 -0.36
N ASP A 134 -21.49 5.66 -1.04
CA ASP A 134 -21.24 5.61 -2.48
C ASP A 134 -20.10 6.51 -2.99
N ILE A 135 -19.29 7.09 -2.09
CA ILE A 135 -18.10 7.87 -2.43
C ILE A 135 -16.86 6.96 -2.30
N PRO A 136 -16.06 6.78 -3.36
CA PRO A 136 -14.86 5.96 -3.30
C PRO A 136 -13.83 6.60 -2.36
N GLN A 137 -13.28 5.80 -1.45
CA GLN A 137 -12.29 6.27 -0.48
C GLN A 137 -10.90 5.74 -0.81
N ILE A 138 -10.80 4.44 -1.06
CA ILE A 138 -9.54 3.74 -1.34
C ILE A 138 -9.79 2.68 -2.40
N SER A 139 -8.85 2.47 -3.31
CA SER A 139 -8.86 1.30 -4.20
C SER A 139 -7.54 0.55 -4.18
N TRP A 140 -7.59 -0.74 -4.48
CA TRP A 140 -6.46 -1.62 -4.57
C TRP A 140 -6.51 -2.42 -5.85
N VAL A 141 -5.35 -2.75 -6.42
CA VAL A 141 -5.20 -3.76 -7.47
C VAL A 141 -4.39 -4.89 -6.90
N ILE A 142 -4.95 -6.12 -6.94
CA ILE A 142 -4.36 -7.25 -6.26
C ILE A 142 -4.34 -8.49 -7.14
N LYS A 143 -3.33 -9.34 -6.97
CA LYS A 143 -3.13 -10.57 -7.73
C LYS A 143 -2.87 -11.72 -6.76
N LYS A 144 -3.55 -12.86 -6.94
CA LYS A 144 -3.60 -13.95 -5.95
C LYS A 144 -2.23 -14.59 -5.63
N ASP A 145 -1.32 -14.58 -6.59
CA ASP A 145 0.02 -15.15 -6.53
C ASP A 145 1.10 -14.15 -6.09
N ILE A 146 0.76 -12.89 -5.87
CA ILE A 146 1.67 -11.86 -5.37
C ILE A 146 1.13 -11.38 -4.02
N PRO A 147 1.81 -11.67 -2.89
CA PRO A 147 1.30 -11.32 -1.56
C PRO A 147 1.56 -9.84 -1.22
N LEU A 148 1.35 -8.96 -2.19
CA LEU A 148 1.49 -7.51 -2.13
C LEU A 148 0.35 -6.87 -2.93
N ALA A 149 -0.11 -5.70 -2.51
CA ALA A 149 -0.93 -4.86 -3.37
C ALA A 149 -0.10 -4.37 -4.55
N LEU A 150 -0.53 -4.64 -5.78
CA LEU A 150 0.11 -4.11 -6.98
C LEU A 150 -0.05 -2.59 -7.06
N LYS A 151 -1.21 -2.10 -6.62
CA LYS A 151 -1.51 -0.68 -6.55
C LYS A 151 -2.44 -0.38 -5.40
N THR A 152 -2.24 0.76 -4.74
CA THR A 152 -3.17 1.35 -3.78
C THR A 152 -3.42 2.80 -4.18
N VAL A 153 -4.67 3.24 -4.16
CA VAL A 153 -5.06 4.63 -4.42
C VAL A 153 -5.87 5.16 -3.26
N LEU A 154 -5.37 6.17 -2.55
CA LEU A 154 -6.15 6.96 -1.60
C LEU A 154 -6.85 8.08 -2.38
N VAL A 155 -8.14 7.89 -2.65
CA VAL A 155 -8.87 8.69 -3.66
C VAL A 155 -8.97 10.15 -3.27
N ASN A 156 -9.33 10.44 -2.02
CA ASN A 156 -9.50 11.82 -1.54
C ASN A 156 -8.19 12.60 -1.49
N ASP A 157 -7.10 11.92 -1.13
CA ASP A 157 -5.77 12.52 -1.02
C ASP A 157 -5.03 12.54 -2.37
N LYS A 158 -5.60 11.88 -3.39
CA LYS A 158 -5.02 11.70 -4.73
C LYS A 158 -3.62 11.09 -4.68
N ILE A 159 -3.43 10.13 -3.77
CA ILE A 159 -2.17 9.43 -3.58
C ILE A 159 -2.26 8.08 -4.24
N VAL A 160 -1.25 7.76 -5.04
CA VAL A 160 -1.14 6.51 -5.78
C VAL A 160 0.18 5.84 -5.39
N ILE A 161 0.09 4.59 -4.95
CA ILE A 161 1.23 3.74 -4.58
C ILE A 161 1.19 2.56 -5.55
N GLU A 162 2.19 2.43 -6.42
CA GLU A 162 2.29 1.36 -7.41
C GLU A 162 3.53 0.52 -7.15
N LEU A 163 3.36 -0.81 -7.10
CA LEU A 163 4.46 -1.76 -7.06
C LEU A 163 5.16 -1.73 -8.41
N GLU A 164 6.40 -1.27 -8.41
CA GLU A 164 7.20 -1.17 -9.63
C GLU A 164 7.97 -2.46 -9.87
N ASP A 165 8.64 -2.96 -8.84
CA ASP A 165 9.44 -4.17 -8.92
C ASP A 165 9.47 -4.91 -7.58
N PHE A 166 9.68 -6.23 -7.65
CA PHE A 166 9.98 -7.05 -6.49
C PHE A 166 10.79 -8.28 -6.91
N GLN A 167 11.61 -8.77 -5.98
CA GLN A 167 12.33 -10.02 -6.14
C GLN A 167 12.04 -10.93 -4.95
N PHE A 168 11.63 -12.15 -5.22
CA PHE A 168 11.61 -13.21 -4.21
C PHE A 168 13.04 -13.64 -3.86
N ARG A 169 13.20 -14.24 -2.68
CA ARG A 169 14.43 -14.92 -2.27
C ARG A 169 14.51 -16.35 -2.79
#